data_AF-A0A1Q3THJ1-F1
#
_entry.id   AF-A0A1Q3THJ1-F1
#
_cell.length_a   1.000
_cell.length_b   1.000
_cell.length_c   1.000
_cell.angle_alpha   90.00
_cell.angle_beta   90.00
_cell.angle_gamma   90.00
#
_symmetry.space_group_name_H-M   'P 1'
#
loop_
_entity.id
_entity.type
_entity.pdbx_description
1 polymer ?
#
loop_
_entity_poly.entity_id
_entity_poly.type
_entity_poly.pdbx_seq_one_letter_code
_entity_poly.pdbx_strand_id
1 'polypeptide(L)'
;MNAKNRLLNEICKNGNLENHREPLASLLDLIIESGVKISTRYDTPASNYEAFVDTDKRIRISLVNVDDPLDIVWKIMHEFGHYHSGKRKPEDHTMDREELAWRHADNILLQFPYFIPFKEQYETCKQSCLHSYYEYYRLKNQSPV
;
A
#
# COMPACT_ATOMS: atom_id res chain seq x y z
N MET A 1 -11.69 15.08 -18.18
CA MET A 1 -10.61 14.43 -17.39
C MET A 1 -11.17 13.15 -16.79
N ASN A 2 -10.62 11.97 -17.12
CA ASN A 2 -11.13 10.69 -16.59
C ASN A 2 -10.84 10.55 -15.08
N ALA A 3 -11.47 9.57 -14.41
CA ALA A 3 -11.32 9.37 -12.97
C ALA A 3 -9.86 9.10 -12.55
N LYS A 4 -9.12 8.32 -13.35
CA LYS A 4 -7.70 8.03 -13.13
C LYS A 4 -6.86 9.31 -13.09
N ASN A 5 -7.00 10.20 -14.08
CA ASN A 5 -6.17 11.40 -14.14
C ASN A 5 -6.47 12.35 -12.97
N ARG A 6 -7.72 12.38 -12.47
CA ARG A 6 -8.05 13.12 -11.25
C ARG A 6 -7.32 12.56 -10.03
N LEU A 7 -7.35 11.24 -9.86
CA LEU A 7 -6.63 10.55 -8.77
C LEU A 7 -5.11 10.76 -8.87
N LEU A 8 -4.52 10.59 -10.06
CA LEU A 8 -3.10 10.80 -10.28
C LEU A 8 -2.69 12.24 -9.94
N ASN A 9 -3.44 13.24 -10.42
CA ASN A 9 -3.18 14.64 -10.10
C ASN A 9 -3.28 14.91 -8.59
N GLU A 10 -4.25 14.30 -7.92
CA GLU A 10 -4.44 14.44 -6.48
C GLU A 10 -3.27 13.84 -5.69
N ILE A 11 -2.85 12.61 -6.01
CA ILE A 11 -1.71 11.95 -5.37
C ILE A 11 -0.41 12.71 -5.66
N CYS A 12 -0.15 13.09 -6.91
CA CYS A 12 1.05 13.85 -7.27
C CYS A 12 1.12 15.20 -6.55
N LYS A 13 0.01 15.94 -6.50
CA LYS A 13 -0.05 17.26 -5.86
C LYS A 13 0.11 17.16 -4.34
N ASN A 14 -0.69 16.31 -3.70
CA ASN A 14 -0.77 16.28 -2.24
C ASN A 14 0.31 15.38 -1.61
N GLY A 15 0.88 14.46 -2.38
CA GLY A 15 1.97 13.58 -1.97
C GLY A 15 3.35 14.00 -2.46
N ASN A 16 3.48 15.13 -3.15
CA ASN A 16 4.75 15.61 -3.74
C ASN A 16 5.44 14.58 -4.66
N LEU A 17 4.66 13.91 -5.50
CA LEU A 17 5.08 12.80 -6.37
C LEU A 17 5.20 13.19 -7.85
N GLU A 18 5.31 14.48 -8.18
CA GLU A 18 5.34 14.94 -9.58
C GLU A 18 6.55 14.37 -10.35
N ASN A 19 7.70 14.25 -9.69
CA ASN A 19 8.91 13.65 -10.26
C ASN A 19 8.77 12.13 -10.55
N HIS A 20 7.74 11.50 -9.99
CA HIS A 20 7.47 10.07 -10.10
C HIS A 20 6.13 9.79 -10.82
N ARG A 21 5.56 10.80 -11.49
CA ARG A 21 4.21 10.75 -12.06
C ARG A 21 4.02 9.60 -13.04
N GLU A 22 4.92 9.40 -14.00
CA GLU A 22 4.78 8.37 -15.05
C GLU A 22 4.84 6.93 -14.49
N PRO A 23 5.83 6.57 -13.66
CA PRO A 23 5.84 5.29 -12.95
C PRO A 23 4.61 5.07 -12.07
N LEU A 24 4.18 6.10 -11.33
CA LEU A 24 2.96 6.05 -10.52
C LEU A 24 1.71 5.82 -11.39
N ALA A 25 1.58 6.53 -12.50
CA ALA A 25 0.46 6.35 -13.43
C ALA A 25 0.36 4.90 -13.91
N SER A 26 1.51 4.30 -14.24
CA SER A 26 1.61 2.90 -14.68
C SER A 26 1.23 1.91 -13.57
N LEU A 27 1.60 2.19 -12.32
CA LEU A 27 1.19 1.40 -11.16
C LEU A 27 -0.33 1.49 -10.93
N LEU A 28 -0.91 2.70 -11.06
CA LEU A 28 -2.36 2.88 -10.95
C LEU A 28 -3.11 2.15 -12.08
N ASP A 29 -2.58 2.15 -13.30
CA ASP A 29 -3.16 1.39 -14.43
C ASP A 29 -3.19 -0.11 -14.13
N LEU A 30 -2.08 -0.69 -13.68
CA LEU A 30 -2.00 -2.10 -13.29
C LEU A 30 -3.08 -2.50 -12.27
N ILE A 31 -3.31 -1.66 -11.26
CA ILE A 31 -4.29 -1.93 -10.20
C ILE A 31 -5.72 -1.83 -10.74
N ILE A 32 -6.01 -0.79 -11.54
CA ILE A 32 -7.34 -0.56 -12.12
C ILE A 32 -7.69 -1.69 -13.11
N GLU A 33 -6.75 -2.11 -13.95
CA GLU A 33 -6.90 -3.23 -14.89
C GLU A 33 -7.12 -4.56 -14.17
N SER A 34 -6.60 -4.70 -12.95
CA SER A 34 -6.86 -5.84 -12.07
C SER A 34 -8.25 -5.82 -11.40
N GLY A 35 -9.08 -4.81 -11.72
CA GLY A 35 -10.44 -4.66 -11.18
C GLY A 35 -10.51 -4.07 -9.78
N VAL A 36 -9.42 -3.46 -9.29
CA VAL A 36 -9.35 -2.85 -7.96
C VAL A 36 -9.50 -1.34 -8.08
N LYS A 37 -10.40 -0.76 -7.28
CA LYS A 37 -10.59 0.70 -7.20
C LYS A 37 -9.50 1.31 -6.33
N ILE A 38 -9.11 2.55 -6.61
CA ILE A 38 -8.22 3.32 -5.74
C ILE A 38 -8.87 4.66 -5.42
N SER A 39 -8.74 5.09 -4.16
CA SER A 39 -9.09 6.44 -3.72
C SER A 39 -8.10 6.92 -2.66
N THR A 40 -8.00 8.22 -2.48
CA THR A 40 -7.27 8.85 -1.38
C THR A 40 -8.14 8.91 -0.12
N ARG A 41 -7.51 9.09 1.03
CA ARG A 41 -8.17 9.39 2.31
C ARG A 41 -7.33 10.35 3.15
N TYR A 42 -8.01 11.11 4.00
CA TYR A 42 -7.42 12.19 4.81
C TYR A 42 -7.83 12.12 6.29
N ASP A 43 -8.61 11.11 6.65
CA ASP A 43 -9.20 10.91 7.98
C ASP A 43 -8.31 10.11 8.94
N THR A 44 -7.29 9.40 8.43
CA THR A 44 -6.36 8.58 9.22
C THR A 44 -5.02 8.48 8.50
N PRO A 45 -3.89 8.34 9.22
CA PRO A 45 -2.58 8.11 8.62
C PRO A 45 -2.43 6.73 7.94
N ALA A 46 -3.31 5.77 8.22
CA ALA A 46 -3.22 4.42 7.68
C ALA A 46 -3.82 4.30 6.26
N SER A 47 -3.08 3.66 5.35
CA SER A 47 -3.63 3.14 4.10
C SER A 47 -4.25 1.75 4.35
N ASN A 48 -5.22 1.36 3.55
CA ASN A 48 -5.83 0.03 3.68
C ASN A 48 -6.44 -0.50 2.38
N TYR A 49 -6.30 -1.81 2.19
CA TYR A 49 -7.08 -2.59 1.26
C TYR A 49 -8.42 -3.04 1.90
N GLU A 50 -9.51 -2.76 1.20
CA GLU A 50 -10.88 -3.06 1.59
C GLU A 50 -11.50 -4.02 0.57
N ALA A 51 -12.03 -5.15 1.06
CA ALA A 51 -12.72 -6.15 0.26
C ALA A 51 -13.99 -6.61 0.97
N PHE A 52 -14.93 -5.68 1.19
CA PHE A 52 -16.20 -5.96 1.88
C PHE A 52 -17.05 -7.01 1.14
N VAL A 53 -17.03 -6.95 -0.19
CA VAL A 53 -17.64 -7.93 -1.10
C VAL A 53 -16.70 -8.15 -2.30
N ASP A 54 -16.72 -9.34 -2.91
CA ASP A 54 -15.78 -9.70 -3.98
C ASP A 54 -15.83 -8.76 -5.20
N THR A 55 -16.96 -8.08 -5.39
CA THR A 55 -17.21 -7.12 -6.48
C THR A 55 -16.79 -5.68 -6.16
N ASP A 56 -16.42 -5.38 -4.91
CA ASP A 56 -16.02 -4.02 -4.50
C ASP A 56 -14.71 -4.07 -3.70
N LYS A 57 -13.62 -4.26 -4.46
CA LYS A 57 -12.25 -4.24 -3.97
C LYS A 57 -11.70 -2.83 -4.11
N ARG A 58 -11.20 -2.25 -3.04
CA ARG A 58 -10.71 -0.87 -3.00
C ARG A 58 -9.42 -0.75 -2.20
N ILE A 59 -8.46 -0.01 -2.71
CA ILE A 59 -7.33 0.49 -1.94
C ILE A 59 -7.62 1.95 -1.57
N ARG A 60 -7.51 2.29 -0.29
CA ARG A 60 -7.56 3.67 0.18
C ARG A 60 -6.19 4.10 0.66
N ILE A 61 -5.64 5.12 0.02
CA ILE A 61 -4.29 5.62 0.28
C ILE A 61 -4.37 6.85 1.18
N SER A 62 -3.75 6.77 2.35
CA SER A 62 -3.58 7.93 3.22
C SER A 62 -2.54 8.89 2.63
N LEU A 63 -2.89 10.18 2.60
CA LEU A 63 -1.98 11.28 2.29
C LEU A 63 -1.72 12.18 3.52
N VAL A 64 -1.96 11.65 4.71
CA VAL A 64 -1.74 12.34 5.98
C VAL A 64 -0.35 11.99 6.53
N ASN A 65 0.38 12.99 7.01
CA ASN A 65 1.70 12.85 7.63
C ASN A 65 2.69 12.05 6.76
N VAL A 66 2.79 12.44 5.48
CA VAL A 66 3.75 11.83 4.53
C VAL A 66 5.07 12.57 4.63
N ASP A 67 6.06 11.94 5.25
CA ASP A 67 7.42 12.49 5.38
C ASP A 67 8.26 12.26 4.11
N ASP A 68 8.26 11.02 3.60
CA ASP A 68 8.88 10.65 2.32
C ASP A 68 7.77 10.46 1.26
N PRO A 69 7.77 11.23 0.15
CA PRO A 69 6.83 11.04 -0.96
C PRO A 69 6.73 9.59 -1.46
N LEU A 70 7.85 8.87 -1.52
CA LEU A 70 7.89 7.51 -2.04
C LEU A 70 7.20 6.50 -1.10
N ASP A 71 7.02 6.81 0.19
CA ASP A 71 6.21 5.97 1.10
C ASP A 71 4.79 5.78 0.59
N ILE A 72 4.22 6.76 -0.10
CA ILE A 72 2.90 6.61 -0.72
C ILE A 72 2.94 5.50 -1.77
N VAL A 73 3.99 5.46 -2.60
CA VAL A 73 4.17 4.44 -3.64
C VAL A 73 4.35 3.06 -3.00
N TRP A 74 5.18 2.96 -1.96
CA TRP A 74 5.43 1.72 -1.24
C TRP A 74 4.15 1.19 -0.58
N LYS A 75 3.38 2.07 0.06
CA LYS A 75 2.08 1.73 0.64
C LYS A 75 1.09 1.29 -0.44
N ILE A 76 1.06 1.92 -1.61
CA ILE A 76 0.22 1.44 -2.74
C ILE A 76 0.60 0.01 -3.14
N MET A 77 1.89 -0.29 -3.30
CA MET A 77 2.36 -1.63 -3.63
C MET A 77 2.00 -2.65 -2.53
N HIS A 78 2.14 -2.28 -1.26
CA HIS A 78 1.77 -3.11 -0.12
C HIS A 78 0.27 -3.42 -0.08
N GLU A 79 -0.59 -2.40 -0.20
CA GLU A 79 -2.05 -2.59 -0.21
C GLU A 79 -2.50 -3.41 -1.42
N PHE A 80 -1.82 -3.26 -2.56
CA PHE A 80 -2.06 -4.13 -3.71
C PHE A 80 -1.54 -5.56 -3.48
N GLY A 81 -0.49 -5.73 -2.67
CA GLY A 81 -0.07 -7.01 -2.15
C GLY A 81 -1.18 -7.73 -1.37
N HIS A 82 -1.94 -7.02 -0.52
CA HIS A 82 -3.09 -7.62 0.18
C HIS A 82 -4.17 -8.14 -0.76
N TYR A 83 -4.39 -7.49 -1.89
CA TYR A 83 -5.29 -8.01 -2.93
C TYR A 83 -4.80 -9.36 -3.47
N HIS A 84 -3.50 -9.49 -3.75
CA HIS A 84 -2.90 -10.73 -4.23
C HIS A 84 -2.86 -11.85 -3.18
N SER A 85 -2.79 -11.50 -1.89
CA SER A 85 -2.87 -12.45 -0.78
C SER A 85 -4.24 -13.16 -0.68
N GLY A 86 -5.25 -12.71 -1.43
CA GLY A 86 -6.59 -13.32 -1.43
C GLY A 86 -7.39 -13.06 -0.15
N LYS A 87 -8.56 -13.72 -0.04
CA LYS A 87 -9.48 -13.53 1.09
C LYS A 87 -8.91 -14.12 2.37
N ARG A 88 -9.02 -13.36 3.46
CA ARG A 88 -8.61 -13.79 4.80
C ARG A 88 -9.43 -14.99 5.26
N LYS A 89 -8.75 -16.00 5.79
CA LYS A 89 -9.35 -17.19 6.43
C LYS A 89 -9.30 -17.06 7.96
N PRO A 90 -10.17 -17.77 8.71
CA PRO A 90 -10.16 -17.74 10.17
C PRO A 90 -8.81 -18.09 10.81
N GLU A 91 -8.05 -18.98 10.19
CA GLU A 91 -6.73 -19.44 10.62
C GLU A 91 -5.59 -18.47 10.28
N ASP A 92 -5.85 -17.43 9.48
CA ASP A 92 -4.79 -16.51 9.04
C ASP A 92 -4.33 -15.60 10.19
N HIS A 93 -3.07 -15.74 10.58
CA HIS A 93 -2.40 -14.80 11.47
C HIS A 93 -2.13 -13.46 10.76
N THR A 94 -2.31 -12.35 11.48
CA THR A 94 -2.11 -11.02 10.88
C THR A 94 -0.69 -10.83 10.39
N MET A 95 0.33 -11.23 11.17
CA MET A 95 1.72 -11.08 10.74
C MET A 95 2.01 -11.81 9.43
N ASP A 96 1.56 -13.06 9.29
CA ASP A 96 1.75 -13.84 8.05
C ASP A 96 1.09 -13.15 6.85
N ARG A 97 -0.05 -12.48 7.07
CA ARG A 97 -0.77 -11.72 6.05
C ARG A 97 -0.04 -10.45 5.61
N GLU A 98 0.52 -9.70 6.56
CA GLU A 98 1.35 -8.51 6.26
C GLU A 98 2.63 -8.93 5.53
N GLU A 99 3.32 -9.97 6.00
CA GLU A 99 4.51 -10.48 5.32
C GLU A 99 4.19 -10.98 3.91
N LEU A 100 3.08 -11.69 3.71
CA LEU A 100 2.65 -12.15 2.40
C LEU A 100 2.33 -10.97 1.47
N ALA A 101 1.68 -9.92 1.97
CA ALA A 101 1.42 -8.72 1.20
C ALA A 101 2.73 -8.04 0.76
N TRP A 102 3.71 -7.93 1.66
CA TRP A 102 5.03 -7.42 1.29
C TRP A 102 5.78 -8.31 0.30
N ARG A 103 5.66 -9.64 0.37
CA ARG A 103 6.24 -10.53 -0.66
C ARG A 103 5.60 -10.30 -2.03
N HIS A 104 4.30 -10.02 -2.08
CA HIS A 104 3.65 -9.61 -3.33
C HIS A 104 4.12 -8.22 -3.78
N ALA A 105 4.28 -7.27 -2.87
CA ALA A 105 4.85 -5.95 -3.17
C ALA A 105 6.28 -6.06 -3.72
N ASP A 106 7.10 -6.99 -3.22
CA ASP A 106 8.44 -7.26 -3.75
C ASP A 106 8.36 -7.69 -5.23
N ASN A 107 7.41 -8.57 -5.57
CA ASN A 107 7.18 -9.00 -6.95
C ASN A 107 6.61 -7.90 -7.85
N ILE A 108 5.80 -6.98 -7.28
CA ILE A 108 5.31 -5.81 -7.99
C ILE A 108 6.48 -4.87 -8.28
N LEU A 109 7.34 -4.57 -7.31
CA LEU A 109 8.50 -3.68 -7.46
C LEU A 109 9.41 -4.10 -8.62
N LEU A 110 9.63 -5.41 -8.80
CA LEU A 110 10.43 -5.95 -9.92
C LEU A 110 9.85 -5.62 -11.31
N GLN A 111 8.55 -5.33 -11.43
CA GLN A 111 7.89 -4.93 -12.68
C GLN A 111 8.05 -3.42 -12.97
N PHE A 112 8.56 -2.64 -12.01
CA PHE A 112 8.79 -1.20 -12.16
C PHE A 112 10.27 -0.84 -11.97
N PRO A 113 11.12 -1.06 -13.01
CA PRO A 113 12.56 -0.80 -12.93
C PRO A 113 12.93 0.61 -12.46
N TYR A 114 12.09 1.60 -12.75
CA TYR A 114 12.27 2.98 -12.29
C TYR A 114 12.40 3.10 -10.76
N PHE A 115 11.70 2.25 -10.00
CA PHE A 115 11.70 2.30 -8.54
C PHE A 115 12.84 1.50 -7.89
N ILE A 116 13.54 0.64 -8.65
CA ILE A 116 14.62 -0.21 -8.14
C ILE A 116 15.79 0.57 -7.52
N PRO A 117 16.24 1.72 -8.07
CA PRO A 117 17.26 2.54 -7.41
C PRO A 117 16.88 3.04 -6.01
N PHE A 118 15.57 3.09 -5.70
CA PHE A 118 15.04 3.53 -4.41
C PHE A 118 14.73 2.37 -3.45
N LYS A 119 15.23 1.16 -3.74
CA LYS A 119 14.92 -0.05 -2.96
C LYS A 119 15.23 0.08 -1.47
N GLU A 120 16.26 0.85 -1.09
CA GLU A 120 16.58 1.06 0.34
C GLU A 120 15.47 1.79 1.10
N GLN A 121 14.81 2.77 0.47
CA GLN A 121 13.65 3.47 1.04
C GLN A 121 12.46 2.54 1.15
N TYR A 122 12.24 1.70 0.12
CA TYR A 122 11.22 0.66 0.15
C TYR A 122 11.42 -0.33 1.32
N GLU A 123 12.65 -0.83 1.51
CA GLU A 123 12.96 -1.75 2.62
C GLU A 123 12.79 -1.05 3.98
N THR A 124 13.18 0.23 4.10
CA THR A 124 12.94 1.03 5.32
C THR A 124 11.44 1.13 5.63
N CYS A 125 10.62 1.43 4.62
CA CYS A 125 9.16 1.51 4.75
C CYS A 125 8.56 0.17 5.19
N LYS A 126 8.98 -0.93 4.54
CA LYS A 126 8.58 -2.31 4.88
C LYS A 126 8.94 -2.69 6.32
N GLN A 127 10.18 -2.43 6.73
CA GLN A 127 10.63 -2.74 8.09
C GLN A 127 9.88 -1.92 9.13
N SER A 128 9.66 -0.62 8.89
CA SER A 128 8.88 0.25 9.77
C SER A 128 7.44 -0.28 9.95
N CYS A 129 6.79 -0.67 8.85
CA CYS A 129 5.46 -1.25 8.86
C CYS A 129 5.42 -2.55 9.69
N LEU A 130 6.28 -3.53 9.36
CA LEU A 130 6.31 -4.82 10.06
C LEU A 130 6.67 -4.67 11.54
N HIS A 131 7.63 -3.80 11.88
CA HIS A 131 8.02 -3.51 13.26
C HIS A 131 6.85 -2.97 14.09
N SER A 132 6.05 -2.07 13.51
CA SER A 132 4.87 -1.51 14.20
C SER A 132 3.86 -2.60 14.61
N TYR A 133 3.69 -3.63 13.79
CA TYR A 133 2.86 -4.79 14.13
C TYR A 133 3.53 -5.69 15.17
N TYR A 134 4.82 -5.97 15.04
CA TYR A 134 5.55 -6.76 16.03
C TYR A 134 5.46 -6.14 17.43
N GLU A 135 5.65 -4.83 17.55
CA GLU A 135 5.52 -4.11 18.82
C GLU A 135 4.09 -4.12 19.34
N TYR A 136 3.09 -3.89 18.48
CA TYR A 136 1.68 -3.98 18.87
C TYR A 136 1.35 -5.35 19.49
N TYR A 137 1.76 -6.44 18.83
CA TYR A 137 1.50 -7.80 19.32
C TYR A 137 2.34 -8.15 20.55
N ARG A 138 3.58 -7.65 20.65
CA ARG A 138 4.40 -7.78 21.85
C ARG A 138 3.72 -7.16 23.07
N LEU A 139 3.21 -5.94 22.94
CA LEU A 139 2.51 -5.22 24.03
C LEU A 139 1.17 -5.87 24.39
N LYS A 140 0.42 -6.33 23.38
CA LYS A 140 -0.86 -7.02 23.60
C LYS A 140 -0.70 -8.32 24.39
N ASN A 141 0.36 -9.08 24.11
CA ASN A 141 0.65 -10.35 24.79
C ASN A 141 1.32 -10.16 26.18
N GLN A 142 1.69 -8.94 26.55
CA GLN A 142 2.24 -8.58 27.88
C GLN A 142 1.20 -7.98 28.83
N SER A 143 -0.04 -7.75 28.36
CA SER A 143 -1.12 -7.23 29.20
C SER A 143 -1.70 -8.38 30.05
N PRO A 144 -1.62 -8.32 31.39
CA PRO A 144 -2.23 -9.36 32.23
C PRO A 144 -3.75 -9.30 32.07
N VAL A 145 -4.36 -10.48 31.90
CA VAL A 145 -5.81 -10.67 32.06
C VAL A 145 -6.17 -10.57 33.53
#